data_AF-A0A7K2W7W9-F1
#
_entry.id   AF-A0A7K2W7W9-F1
#
_cell.length_a   1.000
_cell.length_b   1.000
_cell.length_c   1.000
_cell.angle_alpha   90.00
_cell.angle_beta   90.00
_cell.angle_gamma   90.00
#
_symmetry.space_group_name_H-M   'P 1'
#
loop_
_entity.id
_entity.type
_entity.pdbx_description
1 polymer ?
#
loop_
_entity_poly.entity_id
_entity_poly.type
_entity_poly.pdbx_seq_one_letter_code
_entity_poly.pdbx_strand_id
1 'polypeptide(L)'
;HAAYVAGNAYLSALAEQRRARGARATSIHWGKWPDDLERELADPHQIRRSGLEYLDPELAMTALTRVMEDDETVIGLMDIDWGTYHDVFTAGRPSHLFDRIPEVARLLADRAAPAATATATSGLAARLQGVSAAEQDRIVLSVVREETAAVLGHASADTVPERRAFRDIGFDSVTAVDLRNRLVAATGLTLPSTMVFDHPNAVALATFLKATALGTTGTAGDRPTAAVTAGADDDPIVIVGMSCRFPGGANTPEELLRLALDGADVISEFPADRGWDAHGLYDPDPDRQGRTYSVHGGFLHEAAGFDAGFFGISPREALAMDPQQRLLLET
;
A
#
# COMPACT_ATOMS: atom_id res chain seq x y z
N HIS A 1 7.56 -10.80 -9.02
CA HIS A 1 7.79 -10.16 -7.70
C HIS A 1 8.15 -11.15 -6.59
N ALA A 2 7.35 -12.19 -6.29
CA ALA A 2 7.63 -13.10 -5.16
C ALA A 2 9.03 -13.75 -5.18
N ALA A 3 9.46 -14.30 -6.33
CA ALA A 3 10.80 -14.90 -6.47
C ALA A 3 11.95 -13.88 -6.28
N TYR A 4 11.76 -12.65 -6.76
CA TYR A 4 12.73 -11.57 -6.61
C TYR A 4 12.87 -11.15 -5.14
N VAL A 5 11.76 -10.99 -4.43
CA VAL A 5 11.75 -10.67 -3.00
C VAL A 5 12.39 -11.79 -2.17
N ALA A 6 12.09 -13.06 -2.48
CA ALA A 6 12.70 -14.21 -1.82
C ALA A 6 14.22 -14.27 -2.04
N GLY A 7 14.69 -13.98 -3.26
CA GLY A 7 16.12 -13.86 -3.56
C GLY A 7 16.82 -12.78 -2.74
N ASN A 8 16.23 -11.59 -2.64
CA ASN A 8 16.79 -10.49 -1.85
C ASN A 8 16.80 -10.79 -0.34
N ALA A 9 15.77 -11.48 0.16
CA ALA A 9 15.72 -11.95 1.54
C ALA A 9 16.83 -12.98 1.81
N TYR A 10 17.05 -13.94 0.90
CA TYR A 10 18.13 -14.91 0.99
C TYR A 10 19.51 -14.24 1.03
N LEU A 11 19.77 -13.23 0.18
CA LEU A 11 21.05 -12.50 0.17
C LEU A 11 21.31 -11.78 1.50
N SER A 12 20.26 -11.25 2.13
CA SER A 12 20.36 -10.61 3.45
C SER A 12 20.74 -11.63 4.53
N ALA A 13 20.03 -12.76 4.58
CA ALA A 13 20.32 -13.84 5.51
C ALA A 13 21.72 -14.44 5.30
N LEU A 14 22.18 -14.53 4.05
CA LEU A 14 23.53 -14.99 3.74
C LEU A 14 24.61 -14.03 4.26
N ALA A 15 24.39 -12.72 4.17
CA ALA A 15 25.31 -11.73 4.71
C ALA A 15 25.41 -11.83 6.25
N GLU A 16 24.28 -11.93 6.93
CA GLU A 16 24.21 -12.14 8.39
C GLU A 16 24.91 -13.44 8.81
N GLN A 17 24.66 -14.55 8.10
CA GLN A 17 25.30 -15.84 8.40
C GLN A 17 26.82 -15.79 8.25
N ARG A 18 27.33 -15.06 7.25
CA ARG A 18 28.78 -14.85 7.07
C ARG A 18 29.38 -14.03 8.21
N ARG A 19 28.70 -12.95 8.61
CA ARG A 19 29.11 -12.11 9.74
C ARG A 19 29.14 -12.88 11.05
N ALA A 20 28.14 -13.72 11.32
CA ALA A 20 28.09 -14.60 12.50
C ALA A 20 29.27 -15.58 12.58
N ARG A 21 29.90 -15.92 11.45
CA ARG A 21 31.11 -16.76 11.36
C ARG A 21 32.43 -15.96 11.35
N GLY A 22 32.38 -14.65 11.60
CA GLY A 22 33.54 -13.75 11.60
C GLY A 22 34.02 -13.32 10.21
N ALA A 23 33.29 -13.63 9.15
CA ALA A 23 33.61 -13.15 7.81
C ALA A 23 32.99 -11.77 7.54
N ARG A 24 33.61 -10.98 6.65
CA ARG A 24 33.02 -9.72 6.19
C ARG A 24 31.97 -9.99 5.11
N ALA A 25 30.78 -9.42 5.27
CA ALA A 25 29.73 -9.46 4.26
C ALA A 25 28.77 -8.28 4.44
N THR A 26 28.33 -7.71 3.32
CA THR A 26 27.36 -6.63 3.28
C THR A 26 26.33 -6.93 2.18
N SER A 27 25.05 -6.80 2.51
CA SER A 27 23.94 -6.88 1.57
C SER A 27 23.27 -5.51 1.49
N ILE A 28 23.11 -4.98 0.28
CA ILE A 28 22.55 -3.65 0.05
C ILE A 28 21.28 -3.78 -0.77
N HIS A 29 20.17 -3.28 -0.22
CA HIS A 29 18.89 -3.16 -0.90
C HIS A 29 18.83 -1.81 -1.60
N TRP A 30 19.05 -1.83 -2.91
CA TRP A 30 19.03 -0.62 -3.72
C TRP A 30 17.60 -0.18 -4.03
N GLY A 31 17.39 1.14 -3.95
CA GLY A 31 16.27 1.82 -4.57
C GLY A 31 16.34 1.77 -6.10
N LYS A 32 15.45 2.52 -6.74
CA LYS A 32 15.31 2.52 -8.20
C LYS A 32 16.50 3.23 -8.87
N TRP A 33 17.08 2.61 -9.89
CA TRP A 33 18.15 3.21 -10.68
C TRP A 33 17.58 3.94 -11.89
N PRO A 34 18.24 5.02 -12.37
CA PRO A 34 17.78 5.74 -13.57
C PRO A 34 17.62 4.82 -14.80
N ASP A 35 18.49 3.81 -14.94
CA ASP A 35 18.44 2.84 -16.04
C ASP A 35 17.24 1.88 -15.96
N ASP A 36 16.55 1.78 -14.82
CA ASP A 36 15.32 1.01 -14.69
C ASP A 36 14.17 1.64 -15.51
N LEU A 37 14.28 2.95 -15.81
CA LEU A 37 13.31 3.70 -16.62
C LEU A 37 13.14 3.14 -18.04
N GLU A 38 14.21 2.59 -18.62
CA GLU A 38 14.20 2.02 -19.97
C GLU A 38 13.77 0.53 -19.98
N ARG A 39 13.76 -0.12 -18.81
CA ARG A 39 13.54 -1.57 -18.66
C ARG A 39 12.19 -1.92 -18.03
N GLU A 40 11.58 -1.02 -17.27
CA GLU A 40 10.30 -1.26 -16.62
C GLU A 40 9.10 -0.81 -17.47
N LEU A 41 8.01 -1.57 -17.40
CA LEU A 41 6.69 -1.21 -17.95
C LEU A 41 5.94 -0.19 -17.07
N ALA A 42 6.52 0.23 -15.94
CA ALA A 42 5.89 1.10 -14.96
C ALA A 42 6.08 2.57 -15.35
N ASP A 43 5.01 3.36 -15.25
CA ASP A 43 5.06 4.80 -15.51
C ASP A 43 5.99 5.48 -14.49
N PRO A 44 7.08 6.15 -14.92
CA PRO A 44 7.99 6.87 -14.02
C PRO A 44 7.29 7.91 -13.14
N HIS A 45 6.18 8.46 -13.63
CA HIS A 45 5.36 9.39 -12.85
C HIS A 45 4.64 8.70 -11.71
N GLN A 46 4.37 7.39 -11.77
CA GLN A 46 3.76 6.65 -10.66
C GLN A 46 4.74 6.44 -9.50
N ILE A 47 6.01 6.16 -9.80
CA ILE A 47 7.05 5.99 -8.77
C ILE A 47 7.25 7.30 -8.00
N ARG A 48 7.46 8.42 -8.71
CA ARG A 48 7.64 9.73 -8.06
C ARG A 48 6.42 10.18 -7.26
N ARG A 49 5.21 9.89 -7.74
CA ARG A 49 3.97 10.20 -6.99
C ARG A 49 3.89 9.45 -5.65
N SER A 50 4.52 8.29 -5.53
CA SER A 50 4.62 7.60 -4.23
C SER A 50 5.61 8.25 -3.26
N GLY A 51 6.41 9.22 -3.72
CA GLY A 51 7.50 9.85 -2.97
C GLY A 51 8.82 9.08 -3.02
N LEU A 52 8.90 7.99 -3.80
CA LEU A 52 10.16 7.33 -4.13
C LEU A 52 10.82 8.03 -5.31
N GLU A 53 12.12 8.26 -5.22
CA GLU A 53 12.92 8.85 -6.29
C GLU A 53 13.92 7.84 -6.88
N TYR A 54 14.44 8.20 -8.06
CA TYR A 54 15.53 7.47 -8.69
C TYR A 54 16.85 7.91 -8.08
N LEU A 55 17.69 6.94 -7.73
CA LEU A 55 19.00 7.19 -7.15
C LEU A 55 19.87 8.03 -8.10
N ASP A 56 20.52 9.06 -7.55
CA ASP A 56 21.68 9.68 -8.18
C ASP A 56 22.85 8.68 -8.15
N PRO A 57 23.41 8.25 -9.30
CA PRO A 57 24.49 7.27 -9.32
C PRO A 57 25.75 7.70 -8.57
N GLU A 58 26.13 8.98 -8.61
CA GLU A 58 27.32 9.47 -7.91
C GLU A 58 27.10 9.44 -6.39
N LEU A 59 25.91 9.87 -5.95
CA LEU A 59 25.54 9.83 -4.54
C LEU A 59 25.41 8.38 -4.03
N ALA A 60 24.81 7.49 -4.82
CA ALA A 60 24.66 6.07 -4.52
C ALA A 60 26.02 5.37 -4.35
N MET A 61 26.99 5.68 -5.22
CA MET A 61 28.35 5.15 -5.11
C MET A 61 29.11 5.73 -3.90
N THR A 62 28.87 7.00 -3.57
CA THR A 62 29.42 7.61 -2.34
C THR A 62 28.84 6.93 -1.09
N ALA A 63 27.54 6.66 -1.09
CA ALA A 63 26.86 5.94 -0.02
C ALA A 63 27.39 4.50 0.13
N LEU A 64 27.68 3.82 -0.97
CA LEU A 64 28.31 2.49 -0.95
C LEU A 64 29.65 2.50 -0.19
N THR A 65 30.52 3.50 -0.47
CA THR A 65 31.79 3.63 0.25
C THR A 65 31.56 3.76 1.74
N ARG A 66 30.63 4.63 2.14
CA ARG A 66 30.28 4.84 3.54
C ARG A 66 29.71 3.59 4.21
N VAL A 67 28.83 2.86 3.53
CA VAL A 67 28.27 1.58 4.01
C VAL A 67 29.37 0.56 4.30
N MET A 68 30.41 0.51 3.46
CA MET A 68 31.56 -0.38 3.68
C MET A 68 32.45 0.10 4.83
N GLU A 69 32.60 1.42 5.02
CA GLU A 69 33.40 2.02 6.11
C GLU A 69 32.73 1.86 7.48
N ASP A 70 31.40 2.04 7.53
CA ASP A 70 30.58 1.90 8.73
C ASP A 70 30.36 0.41 9.13
N ASP A 71 30.90 -0.53 8.34
CA ASP A 71 30.84 -1.99 8.52
C ASP A 71 29.42 -2.57 8.62
N GLU A 72 28.48 -1.97 7.91
CA GLU A 72 27.08 -2.38 7.91
C GLU A 72 26.88 -3.78 7.30
N THR A 73 25.92 -4.54 7.84
CA THR A 73 25.67 -5.93 7.40
C THR A 73 24.51 -6.01 6.40
N VAL A 74 23.36 -5.43 6.73
CA VAL A 74 22.20 -5.33 5.83
C VAL A 74 21.67 -3.90 5.89
N ILE A 75 21.63 -3.22 4.75
CA ILE A 75 21.16 -1.83 4.68
C ILE A 75 20.37 -1.58 3.39
N GLY A 76 19.42 -0.65 3.46
CA GLY A 76 18.72 -0.12 2.28
C GLY A 76 19.27 1.25 1.88
N LEU A 77 19.49 1.46 0.59
CA LEU A 77 19.88 2.74 0.00
C LEU A 77 18.78 3.20 -0.96
N MET A 78 18.00 4.18 -0.56
CA MET A 78 16.85 4.69 -1.31
C MET A 78 16.87 6.21 -1.29
N ASP A 79 16.44 6.82 -2.40
CA ASP A 79 16.14 8.24 -2.44
C ASP A 79 14.64 8.45 -2.23
N ILE A 80 14.28 9.30 -1.26
CA ILE A 80 12.92 9.43 -0.76
C ILE A 80 12.60 10.91 -0.55
N ASP A 81 11.57 11.39 -1.25
CA ASP A 81 10.90 12.64 -0.89
C ASP A 81 9.95 12.37 0.29
N TRP A 82 10.44 12.63 1.49
CA TRP A 82 9.67 12.43 2.72
C TRP A 82 8.40 13.28 2.81
N GLY A 83 8.34 14.43 2.12
CA GLY A 83 7.12 15.26 2.10
C GLY A 83 5.95 14.53 1.45
N THR A 84 6.23 13.85 0.33
CA THR A 84 5.24 13.06 -0.41
C THR A 84 5.09 11.65 0.17
N TYR A 85 6.21 10.95 0.39
CA TYR A 85 6.22 9.55 0.80
C TYR A 85 5.55 9.32 2.15
N HIS A 86 5.83 10.17 3.14
CA HIS A 86 5.23 10.03 4.46
C HIS A 86 3.70 10.17 4.39
N ASP A 87 3.19 11.11 3.61
CA ASP A 87 1.75 11.34 3.47
C ASP A 87 1.07 10.20 2.74
N VAL A 88 1.69 9.68 1.69
CA VAL A 88 1.19 8.51 0.96
C VAL A 88 1.18 7.28 1.87
N PHE A 89 2.27 7.01 2.58
CA PHE A 89 2.41 5.85 3.45
C PHE A 89 1.41 5.89 4.62
N THR A 90 1.20 7.05 5.22
CA THR A 90 0.32 7.21 6.38
C THR A 90 -1.14 7.50 6.02
N ALA A 91 -1.46 7.58 4.71
CA ALA A 91 -2.81 7.90 4.24
C ALA A 91 -3.87 6.90 4.70
N GLY A 92 -3.56 5.60 4.68
CA GLY A 92 -4.49 4.56 5.11
C GLY A 92 -4.49 4.34 6.63
N ARG A 93 -3.34 4.54 7.28
CA ARG A 93 -3.16 4.33 8.72
C ARG A 93 -1.95 5.13 9.24
N PRO A 94 -2.07 5.79 10.40
CA PRO A 94 -0.92 6.40 11.06
C PRO A 94 0.20 5.38 11.33
N SER A 95 1.45 5.81 11.22
CA SER A 95 2.63 4.98 11.49
C SER A 95 3.74 5.82 12.12
N HIS A 96 4.39 5.24 13.13
CA HIS A 96 5.56 5.83 13.81
C HIS A 96 6.90 5.35 13.22
N LEU A 97 6.85 4.55 12.14
CA LEU A 97 8.03 3.90 11.55
C LEU A 97 9.14 4.90 11.19
N PHE A 98 8.76 6.12 10.79
CA PHE A 98 9.69 7.13 10.27
C PHE A 98 9.94 8.29 11.22
N ASP A 99 9.46 8.24 12.46
CA ASP A 99 9.58 9.35 13.43
C ASP A 99 11.03 9.71 13.75
N ARG A 100 11.96 8.74 13.60
CA ARG A 100 13.39 8.93 13.80
C ARG A 100 14.11 9.56 12.60
N ILE A 101 13.43 9.75 11.48
CA ILE A 101 13.98 10.42 10.30
C ILE A 101 13.91 11.94 10.52
N PRO A 102 15.05 12.67 10.49
CA PRO A 102 15.07 14.11 10.77
C PRO A 102 14.15 14.96 9.88
N GLU A 103 13.97 14.56 8.63
CA GLU A 103 13.07 15.19 7.65
C GLU A 103 11.62 15.02 8.07
N VAL A 104 11.22 13.80 8.46
CA VAL A 104 9.86 13.51 8.93
C VAL A 104 9.56 14.20 10.24
N ALA A 105 10.51 14.21 11.18
CA ALA A 105 10.36 14.93 12.44
C ALA A 105 10.12 16.44 12.22
N ARG A 106 10.83 17.06 11.27
CA ARG A 106 10.60 18.45 10.85
C ARG A 106 9.21 18.65 10.24
N LEU A 107 8.80 17.77 9.31
CA LEU A 107 7.47 17.81 8.70
C LEU A 107 6.34 17.75 9.72
N LEU A 108 6.46 16.89 10.74
CA LEU A 108 5.45 16.76 11.80
C LEU A 108 5.46 17.96 12.74
N ALA A 109 6.63 18.51 13.07
CA ALA A 109 6.74 19.71 13.89
C ALA A 109 6.11 20.94 13.20
N ASP A 110 6.36 21.12 11.90
CA ASP A 110 5.79 22.21 11.10
C ASP A 110 4.25 22.11 11.02
N ARG A 111 3.70 20.89 11.00
CA ARG A 111 2.24 20.65 11.01
C ARG A 111 1.61 20.86 12.38
N ALA A 112 2.35 20.58 13.46
CA ALA A 112 1.90 20.77 14.82
C ALA A 112 1.96 22.25 15.25
N ALA A 113 2.75 23.07 14.57
CA ALA A 113 2.76 24.51 14.77
C ALA A 113 1.34 25.06 14.52
N PRO A 114 0.73 25.78 15.49
CA PRO A 114 -0.60 26.31 15.32
C PRO A 114 -0.59 27.22 14.10
N ALA A 115 -1.33 26.83 13.06
CA ALA A 115 -1.58 27.69 11.92
C ALA A 115 -2.17 29.00 12.47
N ALA A 116 -1.34 30.06 12.45
CA ALA A 116 -1.82 31.41 12.65
C ALA A 116 -3.03 31.57 11.75
N THR A 117 -4.12 32.05 12.34
CA THR A 117 -5.49 32.08 11.81
C THR A 117 -5.57 32.91 10.53
N ALA A 118 -4.99 32.39 9.45
CA ALA A 118 -4.94 33.00 8.15
C ALA A 118 -6.27 32.73 7.46
N THR A 119 -7.24 33.58 7.82
CA THR A 119 -8.37 33.99 6.97
C THR A 119 -9.07 32.86 6.21
N ALA A 120 -10.06 32.25 6.86
CA ALA A 120 -11.17 31.51 6.26
C ALA A 120 -12.05 32.35 5.30
N THR A 121 -11.53 33.45 4.75
CA THR A 121 -12.28 34.44 3.96
C THR A 121 -12.07 34.25 2.45
N SER A 122 -11.12 33.42 2.00
CA SER A 122 -10.92 33.09 0.58
C SER A 122 -11.20 31.62 0.22
N GLY A 123 -11.62 30.80 1.20
CA GLY A 123 -11.86 29.36 1.01
C GLY A 123 -13.21 29.04 0.35
N LEU A 124 -13.44 27.74 0.08
CA LEU A 124 -14.69 27.24 -0.51
C LEU A 124 -15.94 27.75 0.23
N ALA A 125 -15.86 27.89 1.57
CA ALA A 125 -16.94 28.45 2.39
C ALA A 125 -17.41 29.85 1.93
N ALA A 126 -16.49 30.75 1.58
CA ALA A 126 -16.83 32.09 1.08
C ALA A 126 -17.53 32.03 -0.30
N ARG A 127 -17.10 31.11 -1.17
CA ARG A 127 -17.73 30.88 -2.49
C ARG A 127 -19.15 30.32 -2.40
N LEU A 128 -19.48 29.63 -1.31
CA LEU A 128 -20.80 29.05 -1.07
C LEU A 128 -21.76 29.98 -0.32
N GLN A 129 -21.28 31.09 0.24
CA GLN A 129 -22.15 32.07 0.91
C GLN A 129 -23.00 32.85 -0.10
N GLY A 130 -24.30 32.97 0.18
CA GLY A 130 -25.22 33.80 -0.62
C GLY A 130 -25.68 33.18 -1.95
N VAL A 131 -25.23 31.98 -2.30
CA VAL A 131 -25.68 31.23 -3.48
C VAL A 131 -26.73 30.17 -3.13
N SER A 132 -27.63 29.85 -4.07
CA SER A 132 -28.67 28.84 -3.87
C SER A 132 -28.08 27.44 -3.66
N ALA A 133 -28.79 26.54 -2.99
CA ALA A 133 -28.33 25.16 -2.75
C ALA A 133 -27.96 24.42 -4.06
N ALA A 134 -28.72 24.63 -5.14
CA ALA A 134 -28.45 24.03 -6.44
C ALA A 134 -27.20 24.63 -7.12
N GLU A 135 -26.86 25.89 -6.82
CA GLU A 135 -25.64 26.52 -7.30
C GLU A 135 -24.42 26.06 -6.47
N GLN A 136 -24.60 25.91 -5.16
CA GLN A 136 -23.59 25.32 -4.28
C GLN A 136 -23.18 23.93 -4.76
N ASP A 137 -24.15 23.05 -5.06
CA ASP A 137 -23.89 21.70 -5.56
C ASP A 137 -23.09 21.72 -6.86
N ARG A 138 -23.42 22.63 -7.79
CA ARG A 138 -22.68 22.79 -9.05
C ARG A 138 -21.24 23.27 -8.84
N ILE A 139 -21.03 24.26 -7.96
CA ILE A 139 -19.70 24.80 -7.66
C ILE A 139 -18.80 23.73 -7.02
N VAL A 140 -19.30 22.99 -6.03
CA VAL A 140 -18.47 21.98 -5.36
C VAL A 140 -18.20 20.79 -6.28
N LEU A 141 -19.20 20.37 -7.06
CA LEU A 141 -19.01 19.30 -8.05
C LEU A 141 -17.99 19.69 -9.12
N SER A 142 -18.00 20.94 -9.60
CA SER A 142 -17.02 21.39 -10.60
C SER A 142 -15.60 21.34 -10.05
N VAL A 143 -15.37 21.81 -8.82
CA VAL A 143 -14.07 21.74 -8.15
C VAL A 143 -13.59 20.29 -8.03
N VAL A 144 -14.46 19.37 -7.58
CA VAL A 144 -14.08 17.95 -7.47
C VAL A 144 -13.70 17.37 -8.83
N ARG A 145 -14.49 17.66 -9.88
CA ARG A 145 -14.24 17.12 -11.22
C ARG A 145 -12.99 17.72 -11.88
N GLU A 146 -12.73 19.01 -11.69
CA GLU A 146 -11.52 19.68 -12.15
C GLU A 146 -10.25 19.09 -11.50
N GLU A 147 -10.26 18.95 -10.17
CA GLU A 147 -9.12 18.36 -9.46
C GLU A 147 -8.94 16.89 -9.79
N THR A 148 -10.03 16.13 -9.94
CA THR A 148 -9.99 14.71 -10.37
C THR A 148 -9.40 14.58 -11.77
N ALA A 149 -9.83 15.42 -12.72
CA ALA A 149 -9.31 15.40 -14.09
C ALA A 149 -7.82 15.71 -14.12
N ALA A 150 -7.37 16.69 -13.33
CA ALA A 150 -5.98 17.05 -13.25
C ALA A 150 -5.09 15.92 -12.65
N VAL A 151 -5.58 15.18 -11.65
CA VAL A 151 -4.88 14.00 -11.10
C VAL A 151 -4.77 12.87 -12.12
N LEU A 152 -5.82 12.66 -12.92
CA LEU A 152 -5.85 11.64 -13.97
C LEU A 152 -5.17 12.08 -15.28
N GLY A 153 -4.58 13.29 -15.33
CA GLY A 153 -3.96 13.85 -16.53
C GLY A 153 -4.95 14.14 -17.67
N HIS A 154 -6.23 14.29 -17.36
CA HIS A 154 -7.27 14.63 -18.32
C HIS A 154 -7.34 16.14 -18.56
N ALA A 155 -7.50 16.53 -19.82
CA ALA A 155 -7.55 17.94 -20.22
C ALA A 155 -8.86 18.66 -19.83
N SER A 156 -9.91 17.93 -19.44
CA SER A 156 -11.21 18.51 -19.06
C SER A 156 -11.87 17.73 -17.92
N ALA A 157 -12.54 18.45 -17.02
CA ALA A 157 -13.44 17.92 -16.00
C ALA A 157 -14.61 17.10 -16.58
N ASP A 158 -14.95 17.32 -17.85
CA ASP A 158 -16.06 16.64 -18.53
C ASP A 158 -15.81 15.15 -18.75
N THR A 159 -14.53 14.73 -18.79
CA THR A 159 -14.17 13.32 -18.97
C THR A 159 -14.36 12.49 -17.69
N VAL A 160 -14.47 13.14 -16.53
CA VAL A 160 -14.68 12.50 -15.23
C VAL A 160 -16.17 12.23 -15.03
N PRO A 161 -16.62 10.96 -14.97
CA PRO A 161 -18.03 10.65 -14.76
C PRO A 161 -18.44 10.96 -13.32
N GLU A 162 -19.61 11.58 -13.14
CA GLU A 162 -20.07 12.06 -11.84
C GLU A 162 -20.34 10.94 -10.81
N ARG A 163 -20.85 9.80 -11.28
CA ARG A 163 -21.35 8.70 -10.44
C ARG A 163 -20.52 7.41 -10.55
N ARG A 164 -19.51 7.37 -11.41
CA ARG A 164 -18.63 6.20 -11.53
C ARG A 164 -17.65 6.20 -10.37
N ALA A 165 -17.31 5.01 -9.88
CA ALA A 165 -16.39 4.92 -8.75
C ALA A 165 -14.99 5.37 -9.18
N PHE A 166 -14.28 6.09 -8.30
CA PHE A 166 -12.91 6.56 -8.54
C PHE A 166 -11.97 5.38 -8.91
N ARG A 167 -12.13 4.23 -8.24
CA ARG A 167 -11.35 3.01 -8.54
C ARG A 167 -11.51 2.53 -9.98
N ASP A 168 -12.70 2.69 -10.56
CA ASP A 168 -13.00 2.21 -11.91
C ASP A 168 -12.47 3.16 -13.01
N ILE A 169 -11.97 4.33 -12.61
CA ILE A 169 -11.40 5.35 -13.51
C ILE A 169 -9.92 5.60 -13.24
N GLY A 170 -9.26 4.70 -12.52
CA GLY A 170 -7.80 4.71 -12.35
C GLY A 170 -7.29 5.32 -11.05
N PHE A 171 -8.14 5.49 -10.02
CA PHE A 171 -7.65 5.84 -8.69
C PHE A 171 -7.12 4.62 -7.94
N ASP A 172 -5.91 4.79 -7.42
CA ASP A 172 -5.18 3.94 -6.48
C ASP A 172 -4.90 4.71 -5.17
N SER A 173 -4.12 4.12 -4.27
CA SER A 173 -3.77 4.73 -2.98
C SER A 173 -2.94 6.01 -3.12
N VAL A 174 -2.20 6.19 -4.21
CA VAL A 174 -1.31 7.34 -4.43
C VAL A 174 -2.10 8.52 -5.00
N THR A 175 -2.86 8.29 -6.06
CA THR A 175 -3.76 9.28 -6.68
C THR A 175 -4.84 9.79 -5.73
N ALA A 176 -5.28 8.97 -4.77
CA ALA A 176 -6.18 9.41 -3.71
C ALA A 176 -5.56 10.53 -2.84
N VAL A 177 -4.27 10.44 -2.55
CA VAL A 177 -3.51 11.42 -1.76
C VAL A 177 -3.27 12.69 -2.57
N ASP A 178 -2.92 12.55 -3.86
CA ASP A 178 -2.78 13.70 -4.77
C ASP A 178 -4.08 14.52 -4.86
N LEU A 179 -5.22 13.84 -5.01
CA LEU A 179 -6.54 14.49 -5.05
C LEU A 179 -6.85 15.20 -3.73
N ARG A 180 -6.51 14.58 -2.59
CA ARG A 180 -6.66 15.20 -1.28
C ARG A 180 -5.83 16.48 -1.16
N ASN A 181 -4.54 16.43 -1.47
CA ASN A 181 -3.64 17.58 -1.37
C ASN A 181 -4.10 18.74 -2.26
N ARG A 182 -4.53 18.42 -3.48
CA ARG A 182 -5.15 19.37 -4.42
C ARG A 182 -6.42 20.00 -3.88
N LEU A 183 -7.33 19.20 -3.33
CA LEU A 183 -8.58 19.70 -2.76
C LEU A 183 -8.34 20.56 -1.51
N VAL A 184 -7.38 20.21 -0.66
CA VAL A 184 -6.96 21.06 0.49
C VAL A 184 -6.48 22.41 -0.02
N ALA A 185 -5.61 22.44 -1.04
CA ALA A 185 -5.11 23.68 -1.63
C ALA A 185 -6.22 24.52 -2.29
N ALA A 186 -7.14 23.89 -3.02
CA ALA A 186 -8.21 24.57 -3.74
C ALA A 186 -9.35 25.07 -2.82
N THR A 187 -9.61 24.37 -1.71
CA THR A 187 -10.76 24.64 -0.84
C THR A 187 -10.40 25.32 0.47
N GLY A 188 -9.14 25.21 0.92
CA GLY A 188 -8.69 25.64 2.24
C GLY A 188 -9.22 24.79 3.40
N LEU A 189 -9.83 23.62 3.11
CA LEU A 189 -10.39 22.72 4.12
C LEU A 189 -9.33 21.76 4.64
N THR A 190 -9.47 21.32 5.89
CA THR A 190 -8.74 20.16 6.41
C THR A 190 -9.52 18.90 6.05
N LEU A 191 -8.94 18.04 5.20
CA LEU A 191 -9.61 16.86 4.66
C LEU A 191 -8.94 15.56 5.13
N PRO A 192 -9.72 14.53 5.55
CA PRO A 192 -9.20 13.20 5.84
C PRO A 192 -8.58 12.54 4.60
N SER A 193 -7.52 11.76 4.78
CA SER A 193 -6.87 10.98 3.72
C SER A 193 -7.75 9.85 3.17
N THR A 194 -8.72 9.36 3.96
CA THR A 194 -9.66 8.30 3.57
C THR A 194 -10.81 8.79 2.70
N MET A 195 -10.97 10.11 2.48
CA MET A 195 -12.17 10.69 1.89
C MET A 195 -12.53 10.13 0.50
N VAL A 196 -11.54 9.73 -0.30
CA VAL A 196 -11.76 9.16 -1.65
C VAL A 196 -12.36 7.75 -1.55
N PHE A 197 -12.06 7.02 -0.46
CA PHE A 197 -12.63 5.71 -0.18
C PHE A 197 -14.00 5.82 0.49
N ASP A 198 -14.15 6.76 1.43
CA ASP A 198 -15.42 7.01 2.14
C ASP A 198 -16.48 7.61 1.19
N HIS A 199 -16.03 8.34 0.17
CA HIS A 199 -16.86 9.00 -0.82
C HIS A 199 -16.42 8.60 -2.24
N PRO A 200 -16.86 7.43 -2.72
CA PRO A 200 -16.22 6.73 -3.84
C PRO A 200 -16.47 7.34 -5.22
N ASN A 201 -17.18 8.47 -5.34
CA ASN A 201 -17.42 9.16 -6.61
C ASN A 201 -17.52 10.68 -6.41
N ALA A 202 -17.46 11.44 -7.51
CA ALA A 202 -17.40 12.90 -7.50
C ALA A 202 -18.60 13.54 -6.79
N VAL A 203 -19.81 12.99 -6.94
CA VAL A 203 -21.02 13.51 -6.28
C VAL A 203 -20.98 13.29 -4.77
N ALA A 204 -20.57 12.10 -4.32
CA ALA A 204 -20.43 11.80 -2.90
C ALA A 204 -19.37 12.70 -2.24
N LEU A 205 -18.22 12.87 -2.91
CA LEU A 205 -17.14 13.71 -2.41
C LEU A 205 -17.54 15.20 -2.39
N ALA A 206 -18.26 15.67 -3.42
CA ALA A 206 -18.77 17.05 -3.44
C ALA A 206 -19.78 17.31 -2.31
N THR A 207 -20.62 16.32 -2.00
CA THR A 207 -21.57 16.42 -0.87
C THR A 207 -20.83 16.57 0.46
N PHE A 208 -19.78 15.78 0.66
CA PHE A 208 -18.92 15.85 1.84
C PHE A 208 -18.21 17.21 1.94
N LEU A 209 -17.55 17.67 0.89
CA LEU A 209 -16.87 18.97 0.88
C LEU A 209 -17.82 20.14 1.17
N LYS A 210 -19.04 20.12 0.61
CA LYS A 210 -20.07 21.12 0.90
C LYS A 210 -20.45 21.12 2.38
N ALA A 211 -20.68 19.94 2.96
CA ALA A 211 -21.04 19.81 4.36
C ALA A 211 -19.92 20.33 5.29
N THR A 212 -18.67 19.98 4.97
CA THR A 212 -17.48 20.41 5.72
C THR A 212 -17.26 21.92 5.60
N ALA A 213 -17.44 22.51 4.41
CA ALA A 213 -17.27 23.95 4.18
C ALA A 213 -18.35 24.81 4.86
N LEU A 214 -19.59 24.31 4.95
CA LEU A 214 -20.69 25.03 5.58
C LEU A 214 -20.78 24.78 7.09
N GLY A 215 -19.90 23.94 7.64
CA GLY A 215 -20.00 23.50 9.04
C GLY A 215 -21.29 22.73 9.34
N THR A 216 -21.96 22.22 8.30
CA THR A 216 -23.20 21.41 8.41
C THR A 216 -22.91 19.93 8.49
N THR A 217 -21.63 19.53 8.50
CA THR A 217 -21.17 18.38 9.28
C THR A 217 -21.43 18.65 10.77
N GLY A 218 -22.71 18.79 11.15
CA GLY A 218 -23.12 18.45 12.49
C GLY A 218 -22.64 17.02 12.73
N THR A 219 -22.06 16.80 13.89
CA THR A 219 -21.82 15.50 14.50
C THR A 219 -22.94 14.50 14.17
N ALA A 220 -22.80 13.79 13.05
CA ALA A 220 -23.56 12.58 12.76
C ALA A 220 -22.92 11.45 13.58
N GLY A 221 -23.01 11.61 14.90
CA GLY A 221 -22.35 10.83 15.93
C GLY A 221 -23.09 11.01 17.26
N ASP A 222 -24.41 10.85 17.26
CA ASP A 222 -25.19 10.55 18.47
C ASP A 222 -25.74 9.10 18.44
N ARG A 223 -25.03 8.23 17.72
CA ARG A 223 -24.66 6.95 18.34
C ARG A 223 -23.25 7.16 18.87
N PRO A 224 -22.88 6.60 20.03
CA PRO A 224 -21.51 6.60 20.49
C PRO A 224 -20.67 5.68 19.58
N THR A 225 -20.45 6.08 18.33
CA THR A 225 -19.17 5.85 17.68
C THR A 225 -18.24 6.81 18.37
N ALA A 226 -17.46 6.28 19.32
CA ALA A 226 -16.36 7.01 19.91
C ALA A 226 -15.62 7.71 18.78
N ALA A 227 -15.65 9.05 18.81
CA ALA A 227 -14.63 9.80 18.12
C ALA A 227 -13.32 9.25 18.69
N VAL A 228 -12.58 8.49 17.90
CA VAL A 228 -11.18 8.27 18.18
C VAL A 228 -10.55 9.63 17.96
N THR A 229 -10.63 10.47 18.98
CA THR A 229 -9.60 11.47 19.22
C THR A 229 -8.31 10.74 18.98
N ALA A 230 -7.52 11.21 18.02
CA ALA A 230 -6.09 10.90 17.97
C ALA A 230 -5.43 11.51 19.21
N GLY A 231 -5.82 11.04 20.38
CA GLY A 231 -4.89 10.86 21.46
C GLY A 231 -3.99 9.73 20.99
N ALA A 232 -2.69 9.90 21.17
CA ALA A 232 -1.79 8.78 21.34
C ALA A 232 -2.19 8.03 22.62
N ASP A 233 -3.40 7.46 22.65
CA ASP A 233 -3.71 6.43 23.62
C ASP A 233 -2.99 5.19 23.12
N ASP A 234 -2.04 4.76 23.94
CA ASP A 234 -1.47 3.42 23.97
C ASP A 234 -2.59 2.39 24.17
N ASP A 235 -3.60 2.32 23.29
CA ASP A 235 -4.58 1.25 23.27
C ASP A 235 -3.99 0.10 22.45
N PRO A 236 -3.38 -0.89 23.10
CA PRO A 236 -2.66 -1.94 22.41
C PRO A 236 -3.65 -2.76 21.59
N ILE A 237 -3.34 -2.97 20.31
CA ILE A 237 -4.04 -3.97 19.51
C ILE A 237 -3.72 -5.34 20.11
N VAL A 238 -4.74 -5.97 20.70
CA VAL A 238 -4.62 -7.31 21.27
C VAL A 238 -4.87 -8.34 20.17
N ILE A 239 -3.84 -9.13 19.86
CA ILE A 239 -3.97 -10.31 19.01
C ILE A 239 -4.56 -11.43 19.88
N VAL A 240 -5.86 -11.70 19.72
CA VAL A 240 -6.57 -12.72 20.51
C VAL A 240 -6.49 -14.13 19.93
N GLY A 241 -6.02 -14.28 18.69
CA GLY A 241 -5.91 -15.55 18.01
C GLY A 241 -5.25 -15.42 16.65
N MET A 242 -4.73 -16.54 16.16
CA MET A 242 -4.04 -16.67 14.88
C MET A 242 -4.26 -18.07 14.34
N SER A 243 -4.70 -18.18 13.09
CA SER A 243 -4.76 -19.44 12.35
C SER A 243 -4.02 -19.25 11.03
N CYS A 244 -3.35 -20.29 10.56
CA CYS A 244 -2.56 -20.22 9.34
C CYS A 244 -2.36 -21.57 8.67
N ARG A 245 -2.02 -21.53 7.37
CA ARG A 245 -1.61 -22.67 6.56
C ARG A 245 -0.41 -22.24 5.70
N PHE A 246 0.71 -22.92 5.85
CA PHE A 246 1.96 -22.62 5.15
C PHE A 246 2.55 -23.87 4.47
N PRO A 247 3.41 -23.68 3.44
CA PRO A 247 4.20 -24.76 2.86
C PRO A 247 5.02 -25.51 3.92
N GLY A 248 5.32 -26.78 3.65
CA GLY A 248 5.97 -27.67 4.63
C GLY A 248 5.02 -28.24 5.68
N GLY A 249 3.70 -28.04 5.52
CA GLY A 249 2.67 -28.60 6.40
C GLY A 249 2.50 -27.85 7.72
N ALA A 250 3.02 -26.62 7.83
CA ALA A 250 2.81 -25.79 9.01
C ALA A 250 1.40 -25.23 9.04
N ASN A 251 0.61 -25.75 9.97
CA ASN A 251 -0.80 -25.47 10.18
C ASN A 251 -1.04 -24.63 11.44
N THR A 252 0.03 -24.31 12.19
CA THR A 252 -0.03 -23.37 13.32
C THR A 252 1.13 -22.37 13.29
N PRO A 253 1.01 -21.24 14.02
CA PRO A 253 2.10 -20.25 14.15
C PRO A 253 3.37 -20.83 14.77
N GLU A 254 3.23 -21.75 15.71
CA GLU A 254 4.36 -22.44 16.37
C GLU A 254 5.10 -23.34 15.38
N GLU A 255 4.36 -24.00 14.49
CA GLU A 255 4.95 -24.82 13.43
C GLU A 255 5.70 -23.97 12.41
N LEU A 256 5.13 -22.83 12.01
CA LEU A 256 5.83 -21.85 11.17
C LEU A 256 7.12 -21.38 11.84
N LEU A 257 7.03 -21.00 13.12
CA LEU A 257 8.18 -20.51 13.87
C LEU A 257 9.28 -21.57 13.95
N ARG A 258 8.91 -22.83 14.18
CA ARG A 258 9.85 -23.95 14.20
C ARG A 258 10.53 -24.13 12.84
N LEU A 259 9.79 -24.10 11.73
CA LEU A 259 10.39 -24.17 10.38
C LEU A 259 11.41 -23.05 10.16
N ALA A 260 11.07 -21.83 10.60
CA ALA A 260 11.96 -20.67 10.49
C ALA A 260 13.22 -20.82 11.35
N LEU A 261 13.08 -21.28 12.60
CA LEU A 261 14.20 -21.51 13.52
C LEU A 261 15.11 -22.65 13.06
N ASP A 262 14.53 -23.72 12.52
CA ASP A 262 15.26 -24.88 12.01
C ASP A 262 15.92 -24.59 10.64
N GLY A 263 15.57 -23.47 10.00
CA GLY A 263 16.04 -23.13 8.65
C GLY A 263 15.60 -24.17 7.61
N ALA A 264 14.42 -24.76 7.79
CA ALA A 264 13.93 -25.86 6.97
C ALA A 264 13.58 -25.39 5.55
N ASP A 265 14.07 -26.12 4.55
CA ASP A 265 13.64 -25.94 3.16
C ASP A 265 12.30 -26.65 2.93
N VAL A 266 11.27 -25.86 2.61
CA VAL A 266 9.90 -26.32 2.37
C VAL A 266 9.51 -26.23 0.88
N ILE A 267 10.51 -26.02 0.01
CA ILE A 267 10.32 -26.01 -1.43
C ILE A 267 10.22 -27.44 -1.95
N SER A 268 9.17 -27.70 -2.73
CA SER A 268 8.92 -29.00 -3.36
C SER A 268 8.64 -28.83 -4.86
N GLU A 269 8.63 -29.94 -5.59
CA GLU A 269 8.11 -29.96 -6.96
C GLU A 269 6.61 -29.66 -7.00
N PHE A 270 6.09 -29.34 -8.20
CA PHE A 270 4.66 -29.12 -8.40
C PHE A 270 3.81 -30.29 -7.87
N PRO A 271 2.73 -30.02 -7.13
CA PRO A 271 1.85 -31.08 -6.64
C PRO A 271 1.18 -31.83 -7.80
N ALA A 272 1.21 -33.16 -7.74
CA ALA A 272 0.64 -34.03 -8.78
C ALA A 272 -0.89 -33.97 -8.85
N ASP A 273 -1.56 -33.46 -7.81
CA ASP A 273 -3.01 -33.43 -7.63
C ASP A 273 -3.66 -32.11 -8.12
N ARG A 274 -2.90 -31.25 -8.81
CA ARG A 274 -3.39 -29.97 -9.35
C ARG A 274 -3.74 -30.03 -10.85
N GLY A 275 -3.50 -31.17 -11.50
CA GLY A 275 -3.77 -31.36 -12.94
C GLY A 275 -2.83 -30.58 -13.86
N TRP A 276 -1.67 -30.14 -13.34
CA TRP A 276 -0.65 -29.43 -14.10
C TRP A 276 0.27 -30.40 -14.83
N ASP A 277 0.55 -30.13 -16.11
CA ASP A 277 1.57 -30.85 -16.88
C ASP A 277 2.94 -30.23 -16.61
N ALA A 278 3.58 -30.62 -15.50
CA ALA A 278 4.88 -30.08 -15.10
C ALA A 278 5.98 -30.32 -16.16
N HIS A 279 5.94 -31.47 -16.86
CA HIS A 279 6.90 -31.79 -17.92
C HIS A 279 6.68 -30.94 -19.17
N GLY A 280 5.41 -30.73 -19.56
CA GLY A 280 5.08 -29.81 -20.63
C GLY A 280 5.44 -28.37 -20.29
N LEU A 281 5.24 -27.94 -19.04
CA LEU A 281 5.50 -26.57 -18.63
C LEU A 281 7.00 -26.24 -18.51
N TYR A 282 7.87 -27.21 -18.26
CA TYR A 282 9.30 -26.95 -18.06
C TYR A 282 10.06 -26.69 -19.37
N ASP A 283 10.84 -25.61 -19.40
CA ASP A 283 11.84 -25.34 -20.45
C ASP A 283 13.07 -24.67 -19.81
N PRO A 284 14.30 -25.18 -20.05
CA PRO A 284 15.51 -24.58 -19.49
C PRO A 284 15.80 -23.17 -20.02
N ASP A 285 15.19 -22.76 -21.14
CA ASP A 285 15.28 -21.40 -21.67
C ASP A 285 14.29 -20.46 -20.96
N PRO A 286 14.76 -19.48 -20.16
CA PRO A 286 13.90 -18.55 -19.43
C PRO A 286 13.12 -17.60 -20.36
N ASP A 287 13.56 -17.41 -21.61
CA ASP A 287 12.94 -16.48 -22.56
C ASP A 287 11.82 -17.16 -23.39
N ARG A 288 11.60 -18.46 -23.18
CA ARG A 288 10.59 -19.24 -23.90
C ARG A 288 9.17 -18.92 -23.39
N GLN A 289 8.41 -18.20 -24.22
CA GLN A 289 7.01 -17.87 -23.90
C GLN A 289 6.14 -19.12 -23.63
N GLY A 290 5.34 -19.06 -22.57
CA GLY A 290 4.40 -20.11 -22.19
C GLY A 290 5.03 -21.32 -21.47
N ARG A 291 6.32 -21.23 -21.12
CA ARG A 291 7.05 -22.23 -20.35
C ARG A 291 7.63 -21.62 -19.06
N THR A 292 8.11 -22.46 -18.16
CA THR A 292 8.80 -22.07 -16.93
C THR A 292 10.14 -22.80 -16.82
N TYR A 293 11.19 -22.12 -16.40
CA TYR A 293 12.49 -22.74 -16.11
C TYR A 293 12.58 -23.29 -14.68
N SER A 294 11.51 -23.15 -13.89
CA SER A 294 11.41 -23.73 -12.55
C SER A 294 10.07 -24.43 -12.34
N VAL A 295 10.12 -25.66 -11.83
CA VAL A 295 8.97 -26.47 -11.39
C VAL A 295 8.96 -26.68 -9.87
N HIS A 296 9.72 -25.85 -9.14
CA HIS A 296 9.84 -25.90 -7.69
C HIS A 296 9.17 -24.69 -7.04
N GLY A 297 8.49 -24.89 -5.91
CA GLY A 297 7.82 -23.84 -5.15
C GLY A 297 7.35 -24.30 -3.78
N GLY A 298 6.90 -23.37 -2.96
CA GLY A 298 6.24 -23.68 -1.69
C GLY A 298 4.75 -23.88 -1.91
N PHE A 299 4.24 -25.09 -1.62
CA PHE A 299 2.84 -25.44 -1.89
C PHE A 299 2.08 -25.84 -0.63
N LEU A 300 0.81 -25.45 -0.57
CA LEU A 300 -0.18 -26.05 0.32
C LEU A 300 -0.69 -27.34 -0.33
N HIS A 301 -0.10 -28.47 0.05
CA HIS A 301 -0.48 -29.78 -0.51
C HIS A 301 -1.95 -30.12 -0.19
N GLU A 302 -2.42 -29.76 1.00
CA GLU A 302 -3.80 -30.02 1.44
C GLU A 302 -4.80 -28.91 1.09
N ALA A 303 -4.47 -27.98 0.17
CA ALA A 303 -5.36 -26.87 -0.19
C ALA A 303 -6.72 -27.30 -0.78
N ALA A 304 -6.84 -28.55 -1.24
CA ALA A 304 -8.10 -29.10 -1.72
C ALA A 304 -9.02 -29.61 -0.58
N GLY A 305 -8.47 -29.85 0.61
CA GLY A 305 -9.23 -30.29 1.78
C GLY A 305 -10.14 -29.18 2.30
N PHE A 306 -11.37 -29.55 2.71
CA PHE A 306 -12.33 -28.63 3.30
C PHE A 306 -13.44 -29.39 4.04
N ASP A 307 -13.73 -29.03 5.30
CA ASP A 307 -14.86 -29.60 6.05
C ASP A 307 -16.18 -28.90 5.72
N ALA A 308 -16.76 -29.24 4.58
CA ALA A 308 -18.03 -28.65 4.14
C ALA A 308 -19.19 -28.87 5.12
N GLY A 309 -19.19 -30.01 5.84
CA GLY A 309 -20.26 -30.37 6.78
C GLY A 309 -20.29 -29.44 7.99
N PHE A 310 -19.12 -29.07 8.51
CA PHE A 310 -18.99 -28.12 9.61
C PHE A 310 -19.60 -26.74 9.28
N PHE A 311 -19.40 -26.25 8.05
CA PHE A 311 -19.94 -24.97 7.60
C PHE A 311 -21.37 -25.05 7.03
N GLY A 312 -22.00 -26.22 7.04
CA GLY A 312 -23.34 -26.41 6.47
C GLY A 312 -23.39 -26.30 4.94
N ILE A 313 -22.26 -26.49 4.27
CA ILE A 313 -22.10 -26.39 2.82
C ILE A 313 -22.28 -27.78 2.19
N SER A 314 -23.02 -27.84 1.08
CA SER A 314 -23.23 -29.12 0.39
C SER A 314 -21.94 -29.59 -0.31
N PRO A 315 -21.67 -30.92 -0.44
CA PRO A 315 -20.48 -31.41 -1.13
C PRO A 315 -20.35 -30.92 -2.58
N ARG A 316 -21.48 -30.71 -3.26
CA ARG A 316 -21.50 -30.19 -4.64
C ARG A 316 -21.07 -28.73 -4.71
N GLU A 317 -21.45 -27.94 -3.72
CA GLU A 317 -21.09 -26.53 -3.61
C GLU A 317 -19.62 -26.36 -3.21
N ALA A 318 -19.16 -27.15 -2.23
CA ALA A 318 -17.76 -27.16 -1.81
C ALA A 318 -16.77 -27.44 -2.96
N LEU A 319 -17.12 -28.33 -3.90
CA LEU A 319 -16.31 -28.62 -5.09
C LEU A 319 -16.22 -27.44 -6.08
N ALA A 320 -17.21 -26.56 -6.09
CA ALA A 320 -17.24 -25.38 -6.97
C ALA A 320 -16.63 -24.13 -6.31
N MET A 321 -16.34 -24.17 -5.01
CA MET A 321 -15.73 -23.07 -4.27
C MET A 321 -14.24 -22.93 -4.57
N ASP A 322 -13.80 -21.68 -4.65
CA ASP A 322 -12.38 -21.35 -4.72
C ASP A 322 -11.64 -21.87 -3.46
N PRO A 323 -10.50 -22.58 -3.58
CA PRO A 323 -9.68 -22.99 -2.45
C PRO A 323 -9.34 -21.85 -1.46
N GLN A 324 -9.15 -20.62 -1.93
CA GLN A 324 -8.85 -19.47 -1.06
C GLN A 324 -10.04 -19.12 -0.15
N GLN A 325 -11.27 -19.23 -0.67
CA GLN A 325 -12.48 -19.00 0.13
C GLN A 325 -12.68 -20.11 1.15
N ARG A 326 -12.36 -21.35 0.81
CA ARG A 326 -12.41 -22.50 1.73
C ARG A 326 -11.41 -22.36 2.86
N LEU A 327 -10.16 -21.98 2.55
CA LEU A 327 -9.14 -21.72 3.56
C LEU A 327 -9.51 -20.56 4.49
N LEU A 328 -10.12 -19.49 3.95
CA LEU A 328 -10.60 -18.36 4.74
C LEU A 328 -11.70 -18.77 5.74
N LEU A 329 -12.53 -19.77 5.42
CA LEU A 329 -13.55 -20.25 6.36
C LEU A 329 -12.94 -21.06 7.51
N GLU A 330 -11.82 -21.73 7.26
CA GLU A 330 -11.13 -22.58 8.24
C GLU A 330 -10.06 -21.84 9.08
N THR A 331 -9.74 -20.58 8.75
CA THR A 331 -8.69 -19.78 9.42
C THR A 331 -9.24 -18.50 10.02
#